data_AF-A0A1M6SDW5-F1
#
_entry.id   AF-A0A1M6SDW5-F1
#
_cell.length_a   1.000
_cell.length_b   1.000
_cell.length_c   1.000
_cell.angle_alpha   90.00
_cell.angle_beta   90.00
_cell.angle_gamma   90.00
#
_symmetry.space_group_name_H-M   'P 1'
#
loop_
_entity.id
_entity.type
_entity.pdbx_description
1 polymer ?
#
loop_
_entity_poly.entity_id
_entity_poly.type
_entity_poly.pdbx_seq_one_letter_code
_entity_poly.pdbx_strand_id
1 'polypeptide(L)' 'MNITRHAFERMLERNFTVEMLGKFLRQKRLRWSPTEKDGVSKITAEVDNQFWTLIVTDDLKTLITVRRAHEDEVQDAKEG' A
#
# COMPACT_ATOMS: atom_id res chain seq x y z
N MET A 1 7.22 10.88 -4.79
CA MET A 1 5.87 10.33 -4.56
C MET A 1 5.02 11.40 -3.90
N ASN A 2 3.93 11.80 -4.54
CA ASN A 2 2.91 12.71 -4.05
C ASN A 2 1.94 11.93 -3.16
N ILE A 3 1.73 12.38 -1.93
CA ILE A 3 0.75 11.78 -1.03
C ILE A 3 -0.49 12.67 -1.08
N THR A 4 -1.62 12.12 -1.52
CA THR A 4 -2.88 12.87 -1.49
C THR A 4 -3.28 13.16 -0.05
N ARG A 5 -3.99 14.27 0.18
CA ARG A 5 -4.53 14.60 1.50
C ARG A 5 -5.33 13.43 2.09
N HIS A 6 -6.12 12.76 1.26
CA HIS A 6 -6.88 11.58 1.66
C HIS A 6 -5.98 10.44 2.15
N ALA A 7 -4.91 10.11 1.42
CA ALA A 7 -3.94 9.11 1.86
C ALA A 7 -3.28 9.50 3.19
N PHE A 8 -2.92 10.77 3.35
CA PHE A 8 -2.28 11.28 4.56
C PHE A 8 -3.23 11.19 5.77
N GLU A 9 -4.50 11.55 5.62
CA GLU A 9 -5.52 11.40 6.65
C GLU A 9 -5.67 9.92 7.06
N ARG A 10 -5.74 9.01 6.09
CA ARG A 10 -5.80 7.55 6.35
C ARG A 10 -4.56 7.00 7.05
N MET A 11 -3.38 7.52 6.71
CA MET A 11 -2.13 7.17 7.37
C MET A 11 -2.18 7.56 8.84
N LEU A 12 -2.59 8.80 9.14
CA LEU A 12 -2.72 9.30 10.51
C LEU A 12 -3.76 8.53 11.32
N GLU A 13 -4.95 8.28 10.75
CA GLU A 13 -6.02 7.52 11.42
C GLU A 13 -5.58 6.10 11.83
N ARG A 14 -4.60 5.53 11.12
CA ARG A 14 -4.14 4.15 11.34
C ARG A 14 -2.74 4.06 11.94
N ASN A 15 -2.18 5.16 12.44
CA ASN A 15 -0.81 5.24 12.94
C ASN A 15 0.25 4.74 11.93
N PHE A 16 -0.03 4.83 10.63
CA PHE A 16 0.90 4.43 9.59
C PHE A 16 1.84 5.60 9.26
N THR A 17 3.09 5.52 9.71
CA THR A 17 4.04 6.63 9.55
C THR A 17 4.70 6.66 8.17
N VAL A 18 5.29 7.80 7.81
CA VAL A 18 6.08 7.94 6.58
C VAL A 18 7.29 6.99 6.59
N GLU A 19 7.85 6.68 7.76
CA GLU A 19 8.92 5.68 7.90
C GLU A 19 8.44 4.27 7.55
N MET A 20 7.22 3.90 7.98
CA MET A 20 6.59 2.64 7.58
C MET A 20 6.33 2.60 6.07
N LEU A 21 5.89 3.71 5.46
CA LEU A 21 5.76 3.83 4.01
C LEU A 21 7.11 3.59 3.30
N GLY A 22 8.18 4.18 3.82
CA GLY A 22 9.53 3.98 3.28
C GLY A 22 9.99 2.53 3.39
N LYS A 23 9.74 1.88 4.54
CA LYS A 23 10.00 0.44 4.72
C LYS A 23 9.17 -0.40 3.75
N PHE A 24 7.89 -0.06 3.59
CA PHE A 24 6.97 -0.70 2.67
C PHE A 24 7.54 -0.68 1.26
N LEU A 25 7.82 0.50 0.70
CA LEU A 25 8.29 0.65 -0.68
C LEU A 25 9.69 0.07 -0.93
N ARG A 26 10.49 -0.12 0.13
CA ARG A 26 11.81 -0.77 0.06
C ARG A 26 11.75 -2.29 0.13
N GLN A 27 10.59 -2.90 0.37
CA GLN A 27 10.42 -4.35 0.32
C GLN A 27 10.81 -4.87 -1.07
N LYS A 28 11.63 -5.93 -1.13
CA LYS A 28 11.99 -6.58 -2.40
C LYS A 28 10.83 -7.36 -3.02
N ARG A 29 9.84 -7.75 -2.21
CA ARG A 29 8.63 -8.47 -2.62
C ARG A 29 7.43 -7.56 -2.47
N LEU A 30 7.25 -6.67 -3.44
CA LEU A 30 6.01 -5.92 -3.60
C LEU A 30 5.11 -6.73 -4.53
N ARG A 31 3.96 -7.16 -4.04
CA ARG A 31 2.94 -7.81 -4.84
C ARG A 31 2.05 -6.74 -5.44
N TRP A 32 2.13 -6.58 -6.76
CA TRP A 32 1.33 -5.64 -7.51
C TRP A 32 0.11 -6.36 -8.01
N SER A 33 -1.06 -5.85 -7.68
CA SER A 33 -2.28 -6.28 -8.34
C SER A 33 -2.91 -5.08 -9.03
N PRO A 34 -3.38 -5.25 -10.28
CA PRO A 34 -4.25 -4.26 -10.88
C PRO A 34 -5.52 -4.15 -10.03
N THR A 35 -6.08 -2.95 -9.94
CA THR A 35 -7.42 -2.77 -9.38
C THR A 35 -8.42 -2.61 -10.52
N GLU A 36 -9.71 -2.71 -10.22
CA GLU A 36 -10.79 -2.47 -11.19
C GLU A 36 -10.82 -1.02 -11.71
N LYS A 37 -10.10 -0.11 -11.06
CA LYS A 37 -10.06 1.30 -11.40
C LYS A 37 -8.86 1.58 -12.31
N ASP A 38 -9.14 2.11 -13.49
CA ASP A 38 -8.14 2.39 -14.51
C ASP A 38 -7.07 3.37 -13.99
N GLY A 39 -5.79 3.07 -14.29
CA GLY A 39 -4.65 3.91 -13.90
C GLY A 39 -4.22 3.80 -12.43
N VAL A 40 -4.74 2.83 -11.66
CA VAL A 40 -4.34 2.62 -10.27
C VAL A 40 -4.06 1.15 -9.95
N SER A 41 -2.98 0.93 -9.19
CA SER A 41 -2.50 -0.39 -8.78
C SER A 41 -2.54 -0.48 -7.26
N LYS A 42 -2.84 -1.67 -6.75
CA LYS A 42 -2.72 -1.97 -5.32
C LYS A 42 -1.41 -2.72 -5.09
N ILE A 43 -0.72 -2.34 -4.03
CA ILE A 43 0.50 -2.98 -3.58
C ILE A 43 0.27 -3.48 -2.17
N THR A 44 0.48 -4.77 -1.94
CA THR A 44 0.33 -5.39 -0.62
C THR A 44 1.69 -5.86 -0.12
N ALA A 45 2.02 -5.52 1.12
CA ALA A 45 3.25 -5.99 1.78
C ALA A 45 3.11 -5.97 3.31
N GLU A 46 3.96 -6.77 3.96
CA GLU A 46 4.07 -6.79 5.42
C GLU A 46 5.05 -5.72 5.91
N VAL A 47 4.62 -4.90 6.86
CA VAL A 47 5.45 -3.92 7.57
C VAL A 47 5.09 -3.98 9.04
N ASP A 48 6.10 -4.16 9.89
CA ASP A 48 5.91 -4.19 11.35
C ASP A 48 4.92 -5.30 11.79
N ASN A 49 5.06 -6.48 11.19
CA ASN A 49 4.24 -7.66 11.48
C ASN A 49 2.74 -7.47 11.16
N GLN A 50 2.41 -6.47 10.34
CA GLN A 50 1.08 -6.17 9.86
C GLN A 50 1.09 -6.03 8.33
N PHE A 51 0.07 -6.57 7.68
CA PHE A 51 -0.08 -6.43 6.24
C PHE A 51 -0.82 -5.14 5.90
N TRP A 52 -0.23 -4.38 4.99
CA TRP A 52 -0.77 -3.13 4.50
C TRP A 52 -0.96 -3.21 3.00
N THR A 53 -2.00 -2.53 2.52
CA THR A 53 -2.28 -2.36 1.11
C THR A 53 -2.25 -0.86 0.79
N LEU A 54 -1.38 -0.48 -0.12
CA LEU A 54 -1.24 0.86 -0.65
C LEU A 54 -1.87 0.91 -2.04
N ILE A 55 -2.74 1.89 -2.26
CA ILE A 55 -3.32 2.14 -3.58
C ILE A 55 -2.60 3.35 -4.16
N VAL A 56 -1.91 3.11 -5.26
CA VAL A 56 -1.07 4.08 -5.95
C VAL A 56 -1.51 4.19 -7.40
N THR A 57 -1.17 5.29 -8.05
CA THR A 57 -1.27 5.39 -9.51
C THR A 57 -0.30 4.43 -10.18
N ASP A 58 -0.62 3.95 -11.39
CA ASP A 58 0.22 3.05 -12.18
C ASP A 58 1.65 3.59 -12.40
N ASP A 59 1.76 4.91 -12.63
CA ASP A 59 3.03 5.64 -12.76
C ASP A 59 3.80 5.80 -11.43
N LEU A 60 3.28 5.26 -10.32
CA LEU A 60 3.87 5.28 -8.97
C LEU A 60 4.15 6.65 -8.36
N LYS A 61 3.81 7.71 -9.07
CA LYS A 61 4.05 9.07 -8.60
C LYS A 61 3.08 9.46 -7.50
N THR A 62 1.89 8.88 -7.39
CA THR A 62 0.87 9.35 -6.43
C THR A 62 0.32 8.23 -5.55
N LEU A 63 0.34 8.46 -4.23
CA LEU A 63 -0.34 7.65 -3.23
C LEU A 63 -1.78 8.15 -3.04
N ILE A 64 -2.73 7.29 -3.34
CA ILE A 64 -4.15 7.60 -3.29
C ILE A 64 -4.73 7.25 -1.93
N THR A 65 -4.39 6.07 -1.39
CA THR A 65 -4.84 5.67 -0.06
C THR A 65 -3.99 4.56 0.54
N VAL A 66 -4.04 4.42 1.86
CA VAL A 66 -3.47 3.30 2.60
C VAL A 66 -4.57 2.61 3.40
N ARG A 67 -4.56 1.28 3.41
CA ARG A 67 -5.45 0.48 4.24
C ARG A 67 -4.73 -0.76 4.77
N ARG A 68 -5.35 -1.41 5.75
CA ARG A 68 -4.97 -2.76 6.16
C ARG A 68 -5.33 -3.72 5.04
N ALA A 69 -4.45 -4.67 4.77
CA ALA A 69 -4.72 -5.72 3.80
C ALA A 69 -5.88 -6.60 4.29
N HIS A 70 -6.75 -6.98 3.37
CA HIS A 70 -7.76 -8.01 3.62
C HIS A 70 -7.11 -9.39 3.69
N GLU A 71 -7.73 -10.35 4.39
CA GLU A 71 -7.19 -11.72 4.54
C GLU A 71 -6.79 -12.36 3.19
N ASP A 72 -7.61 -12.15 2.16
CA ASP A 72 -7.35 -12.60 0.79
C ASP A 72 -6.06 -12.00 0.20
N GLU A 73 -5.85 -10.69 0.39
CA GLU A 73 -4.64 -9.97 -0.03
C GLU A 73 -3.41 -10.42 0.78
N VAL A 74 -3.59 -10.79 2.05
CA VAL A 74 -2.53 -11.33 2.91
C VAL A 74 -2.08 -12.70 2.45
N GLN A 75 -3.03 -13.58 2.09
CA GLN A 75 -2.70 -14.91 1.57
C GLN A 75 -1.92 -14.80 0.26
N ASP A 76 -2.39 -13.97 -0.69
CA ASP A 76 -1.71 -13.75 -1.97
C ASP A 76 -0.29 -13.17 -1.78
N ALA A 77 -0.10 -12.26 -0.81
CA ALA A 77 1.21 -11.70 -0.50
C ALA A 77 2.15 -12.70 0.21
N LYS A 78 1.61 -13.67 0.96
CA LYS A 78 2.39 -14.73 1.63
C LYS A 78 2.80 -15.85 0.69
N GLU A 79 1.98 -16.16 -0.32
CA GLU A 79 2.23 -17.21 -1.30
C GLU A 79 3.12 -16.76 -2.47
N GLY A 80 3.27 -15.44 -2.65
CA GLY A 80 4.20 -14.82 -3.61
C GLY A 80 5.66 -14.83 -3.20
#